data_AF-A0A061SV75-F1
#
_entry.id   AF-A0A061SV75-F1
#
_cell.length_a   1.000
_cell.length_b   1.000
_cell.length_c   1.000
_cell.angle_alpha   90.00
_cell.angle_beta   90.00
_cell.angle_gamma   90.00
#
_symmetry.space_group_name_H-M   'P 1'
#
loop_
_entity.id
_entity.type
_entity.pdbx_description
1 polymer ?
#
loop_
_entity_poly.entity_id
_entity_poly.type
_entity_poly.pdbx_seq_one_letter_code
_entity_poly.pdbx_strand_id
1 'polypeptide(L)'
;MKSTFLGGALAIWMGAGAVLAQTDTPVAVALVAPSHQTVPADTGLKKLRPPLRRAVLPRTRWQHMKGHSTWTRGALSALATHGKPLTDLVPADIAKWCPAYPAADAQQRADFWVGFMSALAKHESTYRPWAVGGGGRWYGLLQILPATARGYKCNARTGQSLKDGAANLSCAVRIMAHTVPRDGVIHGYRGRKGQGVTADWGPMHSASKRRDMAGWLRKQAYCTRLDKQRPKARPASPNY
;
A
#
# COMPACT_ATOMS: atom_id res chain seq x y z
N MET A 1 29.52 51.31 34.52
CA MET A 1 29.96 50.87 35.87
C MET A 1 30.05 49.35 35.81
N LYS A 2 31.23 48.79 35.51
CA LYS A 2 32.22 48.24 36.48
C LYS A 2 31.59 47.22 37.43
N SER A 3 31.91 45.94 37.26
CA SER A 3 32.91 45.28 38.12
C SER A 3 33.24 43.86 37.67
N THR A 4 34.53 43.66 37.50
CA THR A 4 35.29 42.43 37.32
C THR A 4 35.43 41.71 38.66
N PHE A 5 35.45 40.37 38.68
CA PHE A 5 36.15 39.61 39.72
C PHE A 5 36.84 38.36 39.13
N LEU A 6 38.10 38.20 39.53
CA LEU A 6 39.06 37.15 39.19
C LEU A 6 38.92 35.94 40.12
N GLY A 7 39.35 34.78 39.64
CA GLY A 7 40.33 33.95 40.36
C GLY A 7 39.83 32.63 40.94
N GLY A 8 40.47 31.52 40.54
CA GLY A 8 40.38 30.24 41.24
C GLY A 8 40.70 29.03 40.35
N ALA A 9 41.97 28.82 40.02
CA ALA A 9 42.46 27.58 39.42
C ALA A 9 42.68 26.52 40.51
N LEU A 10 42.10 25.33 40.35
CA LEU A 10 42.45 24.14 41.13
C LEU A 10 43.02 23.08 40.19
N ALA A 11 44.31 22.82 40.34
CA ALA A 11 45.00 21.69 39.74
C ALA A 11 44.75 20.44 40.60
N ILE A 12 44.31 19.33 39.99
CA ILE A 12 44.35 18.02 40.65
C ILE A 12 44.98 16.99 39.68
N TRP A 13 46.02 16.38 40.23
CA TRP A 13 46.91 15.33 39.77
C TRP A 13 46.36 14.22 38.87
N MET A 14 47.14 13.88 37.85
CA MET A 14 47.14 12.56 37.20
C MET A 14 47.95 11.58 38.07
N GLY A 15 47.27 10.60 38.68
CA GLY A 15 47.91 9.44 39.31
C GLY A 15 47.91 8.25 38.34
N ALA A 16 49.10 7.82 37.93
CA ALA A 16 49.32 6.57 37.19
C ALA A 16 49.19 5.38 38.16
N GLY A 17 48.08 4.65 38.08
CA GLY A 17 47.89 3.38 38.78
C GLY A 17 48.37 2.22 37.92
N ALA A 18 49.40 1.51 38.38
CA ALA A 18 49.91 0.29 37.77
C ALA A 18 48.84 -0.82 37.79
N VAL A 19 48.58 -1.41 36.61
CA VAL A 19 47.74 -2.59 36.45
C VAL A 19 48.57 -3.81 36.84
N LEU A 20 48.28 -4.42 37.98
CA LEU A 20 48.76 -5.77 38.31
C LEU A 20 47.88 -6.78 37.59
N ALA A 21 48.47 -7.48 36.61
CA ALA A 21 47.83 -8.61 35.95
C ALA A 21 47.73 -9.78 36.94
N GLN A 22 46.50 -10.10 37.39
CA GLN A 22 46.21 -11.36 38.05
C GLN A 22 46.06 -12.45 36.99
N THR A 23 46.92 -13.46 37.06
CA THR A 23 46.81 -14.68 36.26
C THR A 23 45.79 -15.59 36.93
N ASP A 24 44.54 -15.55 36.50
CA ASP A 24 43.54 -16.55 36.86
C ASP A 24 43.85 -17.86 36.14
N THR A 25 44.19 -18.88 36.93
CA THR A 25 44.27 -20.28 36.48
C THR A 25 42.87 -20.78 36.16
N PRO A 26 42.63 -21.41 34.99
CA PRO A 26 41.31 -21.94 34.68
C PRO A 26 41.06 -23.23 35.48
N VAL A 27 40.09 -23.18 36.39
CA VAL A 27 39.48 -24.37 36.99
C VAL A 27 38.59 -25.03 35.93
N ALA A 28 38.96 -26.23 35.49
CA ALA A 28 38.15 -27.00 34.56
C ALA A 28 36.89 -27.53 35.26
N VAL A 29 35.78 -26.82 35.13
CA VAL A 29 34.45 -27.32 35.51
C VAL A 29 33.94 -28.20 34.38
N ALA A 30 33.90 -29.52 34.60
CA ALA A 30 33.25 -30.45 33.69
C ALA A 30 31.73 -30.17 33.69
N LEU A 31 31.24 -29.52 32.63
CA LEU A 31 29.81 -29.39 32.34
C LEU A 31 29.27 -30.77 31.96
N VAL A 32 28.59 -31.43 32.89
CA VAL A 32 27.69 -32.54 32.56
C VAL A 32 26.51 -31.93 31.79
N ALA A 33 26.49 -32.12 30.47
CA ALA A 33 25.38 -31.71 29.65
C ALA A 33 24.12 -32.47 30.09
N PRO A 34 22.98 -31.79 30.35
CA PRO A 34 21.72 -32.49 30.49
C PRO A 34 21.44 -33.20 29.17
N SER A 35 21.21 -34.51 29.23
CA SER A 35 20.71 -35.30 28.12
C SER A 35 19.33 -34.75 27.74
N HIS A 36 19.31 -33.83 26.78
CA HIS A 36 18.08 -33.44 26.10
C HIS A 36 17.55 -34.67 25.38
N GLN A 37 16.60 -35.36 26.00
CA GLN A 37 15.75 -36.29 25.29
C GLN A 37 15.09 -35.50 24.16
N THR A 38 15.51 -35.78 22.92
CA THR A 38 14.84 -35.29 21.74
C THR A 38 13.46 -35.92 21.72
N VAL A 39 12.47 -35.21 22.27
CA VAL A 39 11.07 -35.54 22.04
C VAL A 39 10.89 -35.44 20.52
N PRO A 40 10.50 -36.52 19.82
CA PRO A 40 10.27 -36.44 18.39
C PRO A 40 9.23 -35.34 18.15
N ALA A 41 9.64 -34.32 17.38
CA ALA A 41 8.77 -33.24 17.00
C ALA A 41 7.54 -33.83 16.32
N ASP A 42 6.42 -33.71 17.00
CA ASP A 42 5.06 -34.00 16.58
C ASP A 42 4.88 -33.88 15.06
N THR A 43 4.79 -35.04 14.41
CA THR A 43 4.61 -35.20 12.96
C THR A 43 3.16 -34.99 12.53
N GLY A 44 2.25 -34.61 13.43
CA GLY A 44 0.83 -34.41 13.14
C GLY A 44 0.43 -32.97 12.84
N LEU A 45 0.97 -31.97 13.56
CA LEU A 45 0.47 -30.58 13.47
C LEU A 45 0.90 -29.80 12.22
N LYS A 46 1.96 -30.22 11.51
CA LYS A 46 2.33 -29.60 10.21
C LYS A 46 1.26 -29.79 9.14
N LYS A 47 0.46 -30.87 9.22
CA LYS A 47 -0.60 -31.20 8.25
C LYS A 47 -1.89 -30.40 8.47
N LEU A 48 -2.08 -29.83 9.66
CA LEU A 48 -3.28 -29.05 10.03
C LEU A 48 -3.11 -27.55 9.79
N ARG A 49 -1.92 -27.08 9.43
CA ARG A 49 -1.73 -25.69 8.98
C ARG A 49 -2.33 -25.57 7.58
N PRO A 50 -3.43 -24.81 7.38
CA PRO A 50 -3.88 -24.52 6.03
C PRO A 50 -2.69 -23.95 5.25
N PRO A 51 -2.43 -24.40 4.01
CA PRO A 51 -1.41 -23.75 3.20
C PRO A 51 -1.74 -22.27 3.16
N LEU A 52 -0.75 -21.42 3.42
CA LEU A 52 -0.90 -19.97 3.38
C LEU A 52 -1.60 -19.63 2.05
N ARG A 53 -2.88 -19.28 2.10
CA ARG A 53 -3.62 -18.94 0.89
C ARG A 53 -2.87 -17.76 0.28
N ARG A 54 -2.26 -17.95 -0.89
CA ARG A 54 -1.69 -16.83 -1.64
C ARG A 54 -2.78 -15.78 -1.71
N ALA A 55 -2.52 -14.58 -1.16
CA ALA A 55 -3.47 -13.48 -1.22
C ALA A 55 -3.89 -13.33 -2.68
N VAL A 56 -5.16 -13.62 -2.97
CA VAL A 56 -5.68 -13.59 -4.32
C VAL A 56 -5.65 -12.13 -4.73
N LEU A 57 -4.72 -11.77 -5.61
CA LEU A 57 -4.61 -10.41 -6.09
C LEU A 57 -5.88 -10.06 -6.88
N PRO A 58 -6.47 -8.87 -6.68
CA PRO A 58 -7.64 -8.49 -7.43
C PRO A 58 -7.34 -8.42 -8.92
N ARG A 59 -8.37 -8.67 -9.73
CA ARG A 59 -8.29 -8.43 -11.17
C ARG A 59 -8.05 -6.94 -11.42
N THR A 60 -7.01 -6.65 -12.21
CA THR A 60 -6.57 -5.30 -12.57
C THR A 60 -6.39 -5.17 -14.07
N ARG A 61 -6.62 -3.99 -14.64
CA ARG A 61 -6.43 -3.76 -16.08
C ARG A 61 -4.98 -3.92 -16.54
N TRP A 62 -4.01 -3.63 -15.68
CA TRP A 62 -2.57 -3.76 -15.99
C TRP A 62 -2.03 -5.18 -15.84
N GLN A 63 -2.85 -6.22 -15.63
CA GLN A 63 -2.37 -7.58 -15.35
C GLN A 63 -1.47 -8.18 -16.44
N HIS A 64 -1.53 -7.64 -17.66
CA HIS A 64 -0.68 -8.03 -18.79
C HIS A 64 0.72 -7.42 -18.71
N MET A 65 0.96 -6.46 -17.82
CA MET A 65 2.24 -5.78 -17.69
C MET A 65 3.19 -6.56 -16.79
N LYS A 66 4.45 -6.70 -17.21
CA LYS A 66 5.50 -7.27 -16.36
C LYS A 66 5.64 -6.47 -15.06
N GLY A 67 5.71 -7.16 -13.92
CA GLY A 67 5.85 -6.53 -12.60
C GLY A 67 4.55 -6.07 -11.96
N HIS A 68 3.39 -6.24 -12.64
CA HIS A 68 2.10 -5.78 -12.14
C HIS A 68 1.75 -6.29 -10.73
N SER A 69 2.16 -7.51 -10.38
CA SER A 69 1.85 -8.11 -9.09
C SER A 69 2.49 -7.36 -7.92
N THR A 70 3.68 -6.77 -8.13
CA THR A 70 4.35 -5.93 -7.13
C THR A 70 3.63 -4.59 -6.98
N TRP A 71 3.16 -3.99 -8.08
CA TRP A 71 2.37 -2.75 -8.03
C TRP A 71 1.06 -2.96 -7.28
N THR A 72 0.34 -4.05 -7.60
CA THR A 72 -0.90 -4.44 -6.94
C THR A 72 -0.68 -4.66 -5.43
N ARG A 73 0.36 -5.40 -5.03
CA ARG A 73 0.69 -5.60 -3.61
C ARG A 73 1.05 -4.30 -2.89
N GLY A 74 1.83 -3.43 -3.54
CA GLY A 74 2.18 -2.12 -2.99
C GLY A 74 0.94 -1.24 -2.77
N ALA A 75 0.01 -1.24 -3.71
CA ALA A 75 -1.25 -0.52 -3.59
C ALA A 75 -2.14 -1.08 -2.46
N LEU A 76 -2.27 -2.40 -2.36
CA LEU A 76 -3.00 -3.05 -1.26
C LEU A 76 -2.40 -2.72 0.11
N SER A 77 -1.07 -2.77 0.24
CA SER A 77 -0.37 -2.39 1.48
C SER A 77 -0.60 -0.93 1.86
N ALA A 78 -0.58 -0.02 0.87
CA ALA A 78 -0.92 1.39 1.08
C ALA A 78 -2.37 1.57 1.55
N LEU A 79 -3.32 0.83 0.95
CA LEU A 79 -4.74 0.88 1.33
C LEU A 79 -4.99 0.34 2.74
N ALA A 80 -4.26 -0.69 3.15
CA ALA A 80 -4.33 -1.25 4.51
C ALA A 80 -3.74 -0.32 5.59
N THR A 81 -2.97 0.70 5.19
CA THR A 81 -2.27 1.63 6.10
C THR A 81 -2.79 3.06 5.93
N HIS A 82 -2.03 3.94 5.26
CA HIS A 82 -2.41 5.35 5.10
C HIS A 82 -3.60 5.58 4.17
N GLY A 83 -4.06 4.54 3.47
CA GLY A 83 -5.27 4.56 2.66
C GLY A 83 -6.54 4.16 3.40
N LYS A 84 -6.48 3.80 4.70
CA LYS A 84 -7.66 3.33 5.45
C LYS A 84 -8.87 4.28 5.37
N PRO A 85 -8.73 5.63 5.45
CA PRO A 85 -9.86 6.53 5.29
C PRO A 85 -10.60 6.38 3.95
N LEU A 86 -9.88 5.98 2.89
CA LEU A 86 -10.43 5.74 1.56
C LEU A 86 -11.31 4.48 1.50
N THR A 87 -10.94 3.44 2.24
CA THR A 87 -11.68 2.16 2.30
C THR A 87 -12.80 2.17 3.35
N ASP A 88 -12.69 3.00 4.38
CA ASP A 88 -13.73 3.12 5.42
C ASP A 88 -14.96 3.88 4.90
N LEU A 89 -14.75 4.87 4.03
CA LEU A 89 -15.81 5.66 3.43
C LEU A 89 -16.62 4.86 2.39
N VAL A 90 -17.93 5.10 2.35
CA VAL A 90 -18.79 4.76 1.20
C VAL A 90 -19.09 6.05 0.43
N PRO A 91 -18.46 6.31 -0.73
CA PRO A 91 -18.70 7.54 -1.49
C PRO A 91 -20.16 7.64 -1.96
N ALA A 92 -20.75 8.84 -1.98
CA ALA A 92 -22.15 9.04 -2.35
C ALA A 92 -22.47 8.60 -3.79
N ASP A 93 -21.48 8.66 -4.69
CA ASP A 93 -21.61 8.25 -6.09
C ASP A 93 -21.17 6.79 -6.35
N ILE A 94 -20.86 6.01 -5.30
CA ILE A 94 -20.27 4.68 -5.44
C ILE A 94 -21.11 3.71 -6.27
N ALA A 95 -22.45 3.83 -6.26
CA ALA A 95 -23.34 2.97 -7.04
C ALA A 95 -23.08 3.07 -8.56
N LYS A 96 -22.54 4.20 -9.04
CA LYS A 96 -22.14 4.38 -10.45
C LYS A 96 -20.89 3.56 -10.77
N TRP A 97 -19.99 3.39 -9.81
CA TRP A 97 -18.69 2.74 -9.98
C TRP A 97 -18.73 1.25 -9.60
N CYS A 98 -19.37 0.91 -8.49
CA CYS A 98 -19.32 -0.40 -7.85
C CYS A 98 -20.55 -0.65 -6.96
N PRO A 99 -21.65 -1.20 -7.49
CA PRO A 99 -22.89 -1.40 -6.74
C PRO A 99 -22.77 -2.29 -5.49
N ALA A 100 -21.82 -3.24 -5.48
CA ALA A 100 -21.60 -4.12 -4.33
C ALA A 100 -20.79 -3.48 -3.19
N TYR A 101 -20.16 -2.32 -3.43
CA TYR A 101 -19.21 -1.70 -2.50
C TYR A 101 -19.77 -1.43 -1.08
N PRO A 102 -21.03 -0.97 -0.89
CA PRO A 102 -21.54 -0.71 0.46
C PRO A 102 -21.56 -1.96 1.34
N ALA A 103 -21.81 -3.14 0.76
CA ALA A 103 -21.84 -4.42 1.45
C ALA A 103 -20.47 -5.14 1.47
N ALA A 104 -19.46 -4.54 0.85
CA ALA A 104 -18.14 -5.14 0.71
C ALA A 104 -17.34 -5.04 2.01
N ASP A 105 -16.57 -6.09 2.32
CA ASP A 105 -15.60 -6.09 3.41
C ASP A 105 -14.38 -5.19 3.11
N ALA A 106 -13.49 -5.02 4.09
CA ALA A 106 -12.31 -4.16 3.95
C ALA A 106 -11.40 -4.58 2.79
N GLN A 107 -11.23 -5.89 2.55
CA GLN A 107 -10.39 -6.39 1.47
C GLN A 107 -11.04 -6.13 0.10
N GLN A 108 -12.33 -6.39 -0.05
CA GLN A 108 -13.07 -6.14 -1.29
C GLN A 108 -13.12 -4.64 -1.62
N ARG A 109 -13.21 -3.77 -0.62
CA ARG A 109 -13.12 -2.32 -0.80
C ARG A 109 -11.72 -1.89 -1.25
N ALA A 110 -10.66 -2.49 -0.70
CA ALA A 110 -9.30 -2.27 -1.17
C ALA A 110 -9.12 -2.76 -2.62
N ASP A 111 -9.67 -3.94 -2.95
CA ASP A 111 -9.65 -4.51 -4.30
C ASP A 111 -10.31 -3.58 -5.32
N PHE A 112 -11.45 -2.96 -4.96
CA PHE A 112 -12.08 -1.93 -5.76
C PHE A 112 -11.14 -0.76 -6.05
N TRP A 113 -10.47 -0.21 -5.03
CA TRP A 113 -9.59 0.95 -5.21
C TRP A 113 -8.36 0.62 -6.05
N VAL A 114 -7.80 -0.58 -5.89
CA VAL A 114 -6.73 -1.06 -6.79
C VAL A 114 -7.24 -1.24 -8.22
N GLY A 115 -8.43 -1.81 -8.39
CA GLY A 115 -9.13 -1.87 -9.67
C GLY A 115 -9.31 -0.49 -10.30
N PHE A 116 -9.76 0.48 -9.52
CA PHE A 116 -10.01 1.86 -9.92
C PHE A 116 -8.72 2.53 -10.41
N MET A 117 -7.65 2.45 -9.63
CA MET A 117 -6.34 2.95 -10.03
C MET A 117 -5.84 2.27 -11.31
N SER A 118 -6.10 0.98 -11.49
CA SER A 118 -5.74 0.29 -12.74
C SER A 118 -6.52 0.78 -13.94
N ALA A 119 -7.80 1.12 -13.77
CA ALA A 119 -8.61 1.71 -14.83
C ALA A 119 -8.18 3.14 -15.15
N LEU A 120 -7.77 3.91 -14.14
CA LEU A 120 -7.24 5.25 -14.31
C LEU A 120 -5.88 5.24 -15.02
N ALA A 121 -4.98 4.32 -14.66
CA ALA A 121 -3.65 4.18 -15.26
C ALA A 121 -3.69 3.93 -16.78
N LYS A 122 -4.76 3.31 -17.30
CA LYS A 122 -5.01 3.19 -18.75
C LYS A 122 -5.01 4.57 -19.42
N HIS A 123 -5.70 5.52 -18.81
CA HIS A 123 -5.98 6.84 -19.36
C HIS A 123 -4.91 7.88 -19.02
N GLU A 124 -4.06 7.60 -18.04
CA GLU A 124 -2.93 8.43 -17.62
C GLU A 124 -1.63 8.05 -18.34
N SER A 125 -1.27 6.78 -18.33
CA SER A 125 0.05 6.33 -18.79
C SER A 125 0.01 5.17 -19.78
N THR A 126 -1.18 4.64 -20.10
CA THR A 126 -1.33 3.36 -20.81
C THR A 126 -0.59 2.24 -20.08
N TYR A 127 -0.68 2.24 -18.74
CA TYR A 127 -0.05 1.27 -17.83
C TYR A 127 1.50 1.28 -17.80
N ARG A 128 2.14 2.34 -18.29
CA ARG A 128 3.60 2.44 -18.37
C ARG A 128 4.15 3.12 -17.10
N PRO A 129 4.81 2.40 -16.18
CA PRO A 129 5.34 3.00 -14.95
C PRO A 129 6.52 3.95 -15.21
N TRP A 130 7.22 3.85 -16.35
CA TRP A 130 8.28 4.79 -16.72
C TRP A 130 7.79 6.04 -17.46
N ALA A 131 6.47 6.16 -17.70
CA ALA A 131 5.91 7.27 -18.47
C ALA A 131 6.22 8.62 -17.84
N VAL A 132 6.61 9.58 -18.68
CA VAL A 132 6.77 10.99 -18.32
C VAL A 132 5.92 11.82 -19.27
N GLY A 133 4.94 12.54 -18.74
CA GLY A 133 3.98 13.33 -19.51
C GLY A 133 4.01 14.82 -19.20
N GLY A 134 3.20 15.57 -19.94
CA GLY A 134 3.04 17.03 -19.78
C GLY A 134 4.35 17.80 -19.89
N GLY A 135 5.18 17.48 -20.89
CA GLY A 135 6.46 18.15 -21.12
C GLY A 135 7.53 17.85 -20.07
N GLY A 136 7.53 16.63 -19.50
CA GLY A 136 8.54 16.24 -18.52
C GLY A 136 8.13 16.42 -17.05
N ARG A 137 6.86 16.74 -16.76
CA ARG A 137 6.42 17.19 -15.43
C ARG A 137 5.74 16.10 -14.60
N TRP A 138 5.03 15.18 -15.24
CA TRP A 138 4.19 14.19 -14.58
C TRP A 138 4.75 12.80 -14.78
N TYR A 139 4.78 11.98 -13.73
CA TYR A 139 5.55 10.73 -13.73
C TYR A 139 4.71 9.52 -13.33
N GLY A 140 5.02 8.41 -13.99
CA GLY A 140 4.59 7.07 -13.61
C GLY A 140 3.16 6.72 -13.98
N LEU A 141 2.67 5.64 -13.36
CA LEU A 141 1.40 4.99 -13.70
C LEU A 141 0.22 5.95 -13.70
N LEU A 142 0.17 6.82 -12.69
CA LEU A 142 -0.91 7.78 -12.48
C LEU A 142 -0.47 9.23 -12.66
N GLN A 143 0.62 9.44 -13.42
CA GLN A 143 1.10 10.76 -13.85
C GLN A 143 1.07 11.77 -12.69
N ILE A 144 1.92 11.57 -11.68
CA ILE A 144 1.97 12.41 -10.48
C ILE A 144 3.11 13.43 -10.61
N LEU A 145 2.84 14.68 -10.24
CA LEU A 145 3.84 15.76 -10.19
C LEU A 145 4.67 15.63 -8.91
N PRO A 146 6.01 15.74 -8.95
CA PRO A 146 6.84 15.64 -7.75
C PRO A 146 6.48 16.66 -6.65
N ALA A 147 6.07 17.88 -7.04
CA ALA A 147 5.60 18.88 -6.09
C ALA A 147 4.33 18.46 -5.36
N THR A 148 3.35 17.88 -6.07
CA THR A 148 2.14 17.30 -5.47
C THR A 148 2.51 16.17 -4.50
N ALA A 149 3.39 15.26 -4.93
CA ALA A 149 3.84 14.16 -4.07
C ALA A 149 4.49 14.66 -2.77
N ARG A 150 5.28 15.74 -2.83
CA ARG A 150 5.83 16.39 -1.63
C ARG A 150 4.75 17.04 -0.77
N GLY A 151 3.78 17.74 -1.38
CA GLY A 151 2.67 18.37 -0.67
C GLY A 151 1.83 17.37 0.14
N TYR A 152 1.57 16.21 -0.45
CA TYR A 152 0.90 15.09 0.24
C TYR A 152 1.86 14.23 1.09
N LYS A 153 3.12 14.65 1.25
CA LYS A 153 4.14 13.95 2.05
C LYS A 153 4.35 12.50 1.63
N CYS A 154 4.22 12.18 0.33
CA CYS A 154 4.52 10.85 -0.22
C CYS A 154 5.98 10.44 0.05
N ASN A 155 6.26 9.13 0.03
CA ASN A 155 7.62 8.61 0.16
C ASN A 155 8.41 8.83 -1.15
N ALA A 156 7.81 8.53 -2.30
CA ALA A 156 8.32 8.94 -3.60
C ALA A 156 8.07 10.44 -3.81
N ARG A 157 9.15 11.23 -3.91
CA ARG A 157 9.12 12.71 -3.97
C ARG A 157 9.82 13.31 -5.18
N THR A 158 10.48 12.47 -5.98
CA THR A 158 11.21 12.84 -7.20
C THR A 158 10.59 12.15 -8.41
N GLY A 159 10.77 12.74 -9.61
CA GLY A 159 10.27 12.14 -10.84
C GLY A 159 10.77 10.71 -11.06
N GLN A 160 12.05 10.45 -10.74
CA GLN A 160 12.62 9.10 -10.83
C GLN A 160 11.99 8.12 -9.84
N SER A 161 11.79 8.53 -8.58
CA SER A 161 11.12 7.67 -7.57
C SER A 161 9.66 7.38 -7.95
N LEU A 162 8.99 8.30 -8.65
CA LEU A 162 7.62 8.14 -9.11
C LEU A 162 7.49 7.21 -10.33
N LYS A 163 8.60 6.80 -10.95
CA LYS A 163 8.58 5.75 -11.98
C LYS A 163 8.48 4.33 -11.40
N ASP A 164 8.69 4.16 -10.09
CA ASP A 164 8.38 2.90 -9.44
C ASP A 164 6.86 2.74 -9.32
N GLY A 165 6.30 1.67 -9.90
CA GLY A 165 4.86 1.48 -9.97
C GLY A 165 4.20 1.32 -8.59
N ALA A 166 4.86 0.65 -7.64
CA ALA A 166 4.31 0.47 -6.30
C ALA A 166 4.35 1.78 -5.50
N ALA A 167 5.44 2.54 -5.58
CA ALA A 167 5.60 3.83 -4.93
C ALA A 167 4.66 4.90 -5.52
N ASN A 168 4.46 4.89 -6.84
CA ASN A 168 3.51 5.76 -7.53
C ASN A 168 2.07 5.50 -7.05
N LEU A 169 1.64 4.24 -7.02
CA LEU A 169 0.31 3.87 -6.53
C LEU A 169 0.14 4.14 -5.03
N SER A 170 1.18 3.89 -4.22
CA SER A 170 1.16 4.23 -2.80
C SER A 170 0.95 5.73 -2.55
N CYS A 171 1.59 6.58 -3.37
CA CYS A 171 1.36 8.03 -3.34
C CYS A 171 -0.06 8.39 -3.81
N ALA A 172 -0.55 7.77 -4.88
CA ALA A 172 -1.92 7.99 -5.35
C ALA A 172 -2.97 7.63 -4.29
N VAL A 173 -2.78 6.52 -3.57
CA VAL A 173 -3.62 6.14 -2.42
C VAL A 173 -3.63 7.24 -1.37
N ARG A 174 -2.48 7.84 -1.05
CA ARG A 174 -2.39 8.94 -0.08
C ARG A 174 -3.17 10.18 -0.52
N ILE A 175 -3.07 10.53 -1.81
CA ILE A 175 -3.81 11.66 -2.39
C ILE A 175 -5.33 11.37 -2.36
N MET A 176 -5.77 10.20 -2.86
CA MET A 176 -7.19 9.82 -2.87
C MET A 176 -7.77 9.70 -1.47
N ALA A 177 -7.02 9.16 -0.50
CA ALA A 177 -7.42 9.06 0.90
C ALA A 177 -7.56 10.43 1.59
N HIS A 178 -7.02 11.48 1.00
CA HIS A 178 -7.31 12.85 1.42
C HIS A 178 -8.52 13.42 0.67
N THR A 179 -8.53 13.36 -0.66
CA THR A 179 -9.51 14.10 -1.46
C THR A 179 -10.91 13.47 -1.49
N VAL A 180 -11.00 12.14 -1.53
CA VAL A 180 -12.29 11.43 -1.58
C VAL A 180 -13.03 11.57 -0.24
N PRO A 181 -12.43 11.32 0.94
CA PRO A 181 -13.10 11.60 2.22
C PRO A 181 -13.42 13.08 2.43
N ARG A 182 -12.56 14.00 1.98
CA ARG A 182 -12.82 15.45 2.07
C ARG A 182 -14.08 15.87 1.31
N ASP A 183 -14.37 15.23 0.18
CA ASP A 183 -15.50 15.60 -0.70
C ASP A 183 -16.70 14.64 -0.63
N GLY A 184 -16.55 13.44 -0.07
CA GLY A 184 -17.60 12.43 0.01
C GLY A 184 -17.95 11.74 -1.31
N VAL A 185 -17.23 12.02 -2.40
CA VAL A 185 -17.49 11.49 -3.75
C VAL A 185 -16.21 11.06 -4.46
N ILE A 186 -16.32 10.13 -5.40
CA ILE A 186 -15.23 9.78 -6.33
C ILE A 186 -15.13 10.85 -7.43
N HIS A 187 -16.27 11.25 -8.00
CA HIS A 187 -16.34 12.28 -9.03
C HIS A 187 -17.43 13.31 -8.72
N GLY A 188 -17.06 14.59 -8.76
CA GLY A 188 -17.99 15.69 -8.63
C GLY A 188 -17.32 17.03 -8.90
N TYR A 189 -18.09 18.10 -8.75
CA TYR A 189 -17.61 19.47 -8.83
C TYR A 189 -18.30 20.34 -7.79
N ARG A 190 -17.54 21.26 -7.20
CA ARG A 190 -18.05 22.39 -6.42
C ARG A 190 -17.73 23.67 -7.17
N GLY A 191 -18.74 24.21 -7.86
CA GLY A 191 -18.51 25.25 -8.88
C GLY A 191 -17.58 24.71 -9.98
N ARG A 192 -16.47 25.41 -10.24
CA ARG A 192 -15.45 24.96 -11.22
C ARG A 192 -14.41 23.99 -10.65
N LYS A 193 -14.40 23.77 -9.33
CA LYS A 193 -13.38 22.94 -8.66
C LYS A 193 -13.80 21.46 -8.71
N GLY A 194 -12.95 20.60 -9.26
CA GLY A 194 -13.13 19.15 -9.22
C GLY A 194 -13.10 18.61 -7.79
N GLN A 195 -13.90 17.57 -7.55
CA GLN A 195 -14.03 16.90 -6.25
C GLN A 195 -13.64 15.42 -6.31
N GLY A 196 -13.22 14.87 -5.17
CA GLY A 196 -12.74 13.51 -5.04
C GLY A 196 -11.49 13.28 -5.87
N VAL A 197 -11.49 12.21 -6.65
CA VAL A 197 -10.42 11.90 -7.62
C VAL A 197 -10.34 12.96 -8.73
N THR A 198 -11.42 13.68 -9.01
CA THR A 198 -11.42 14.74 -10.04
C THR A 198 -10.58 15.95 -9.65
N ALA A 199 -10.24 16.09 -8.38
CA ALA A 199 -9.39 17.19 -7.91
C ALA A 199 -7.95 17.11 -8.46
N ASP A 200 -7.43 15.90 -8.71
CA ASP A 200 -6.02 15.69 -9.06
C ASP A 200 -5.82 15.01 -10.42
N TRP A 201 -6.82 14.28 -10.96
CA TRP A 201 -6.63 13.45 -12.15
C TRP A 201 -7.45 13.90 -13.37
N GLY A 202 -6.74 14.32 -14.42
CA GLY A 202 -7.31 14.87 -15.66
C GLY A 202 -8.35 13.98 -16.39
N PRO A 203 -8.15 12.65 -16.52
CA PRO A 203 -9.12 11.72 -17.11
C PRO A 203 -10.51 11.80 -16.48
N MET A 204 -10.59 12.18 -15.20
CA MET A 204 -11.87 12.32 -14.50
C MET A 204 -12.70 13.49 -15.01
N HIS A 205 -12.16 14.42 -15.81
CA HIS A 205 -12.96 15.44 -16.49
C HIS A 205 -13.69 14.89 -17.74
N SER A 206 -13.18 13.83 -18.37
CA SER A 206 -13.79 13.25 -19.58
C SER A 206 -14.89 12.24 -19.24
N ALA A 207 -16.13 12.55 -19.67
CA ALA A 207 -17.27 11.65 -19.46
C ALA A 207 -17.06 10.28 -20.14
N SER A 208 -16.44 10.26 -21.32
CA SER A 208 -16.13 9.01 -22.04
C SER A 208 -15.15 8.13 -21.25
N LYS A 209 -14.06 8.71 -20.72
CA LYS A 209 -13.08 7.98 -19.92
C LYS A 209 -13.69 7.46 -18.62
N ARG A 210 -14.50 8.27 -17.93
CA ARG A 210 -15.24 7.82 -16.73
C ARG A 210 -16.17 6.65 -17.03
N ARG A 211 -16.91 6.67 -18.16
CA ARG A 211 -17.76 5.56 -18.59
C ARG A 211 -16.97 4.29 -18.87
N ASP A 212 -15.80 4.39 -19.53
CA ASP A 212 -14.92 3.23 -19.74
C ASP A 212 -14.41 2.65 -18.40
N MET A 213 -13.99 3.51 -17.48
CA MET A 213 -13.53 3.09 -16.15
C MET A 213 -14.65 2.40 -15.37
N ALA A 214 -15.80 3.05 -15.20
CA ALA A 214 -16.94 2.51 -14.48
C ALA A 214 -17.47 1.24 -15.14
N GLY A 215 -17.58 1.21 -16.47
CA GLY A 215 -18.05 0.04 -17.22
C GLY A 215 -17.14 -1.18 -17.05
N TRP A 216 -15.83 -0.98 -16.87
CA TRP A 216 -14.93 -2.07 -16.53
C TRP A 216 -15.03 -2.47 -15.07
N LEU A 217 -15.03 -1.52 -14.13
CA LEU A 217 -15.11 -1.79 -12.68
C LEU A 217 -16.35 -2.60 -12.32
N ARG A 218 -17.51 -2.23 -12.86
CA ARG A 218 -18.79 -2.91 -12.60
C ARG A 218 -18.84 -4.38 -13.00
N LYS A 219 -17.91 -4.83 -13.86
CA LYS A 219 -17.81 -6.23 -14.32
C LYS A 219 -16.90 -7.06 -13.41
N GLN A 220 -16.20 -6.45 -12.46
CA GLN A 220 -15.25 -7.15 -11.60
C GLN A 220 -15.94 -7.82 -10.43
N ALA A 221 -15.36 -8.92 -9.93
CA ALA A 221 -15.99 -9.72 -8.89
C ALA A 221 -16.25 -8.93 -7.60
N TYR A 222 -15.35 -8.03 -7.23
CA TYR A 222 -15.48 -7.11 -6.09
C TYR A 222 -16.54 -6.01 -6.29
N CYS A 223 -17.18 -5.90 -7.47
CA CYS A 223 -18.28 -4.97 -7.73
C CYS A 223 -19.60 -5.63 -8.13
N THR A 224 -19.59 -6.95 -8.28
CA THR A 224 -20.80 -7.74 -8.49
C THR A 224 -21.21 -8.39 -7.17
N ARG A 225 -22.49 -8.32 -6.83
CA ARG A 225 -22.99 -8.95 -5.60
C ARG A 225 -22.79 -10.49 -5.68
N LEU A 226 -22.44 -11.11 -4.54
CA LEU A 226 -22.09 -12.54 -4.45
C LEU A 226 -23.27 -13.47 -4.78
N ASP A 227 -24.51 -13.04 -4.54
CA ASP A 227 -25.74 -13.73 -4.94
C ASP A 227 -25.79 -13.99 -6.46
N LYS A 228 -25.23 -13.07 -7.27
CA LYS A 228 -25.10 -13.21 -8.72
C LYS A 228 -23.89 -14.02 -9.18
N GLN A 229 -22.99 -14.38 -8.26
CA GLN A 229 -21.78 -15.16 -8.54
C GLN A 229 -21.87 -16.62 -8.08
N ARG A 230 -23.02 -17.07 -7.55
CA ARG A 230 -23.19 -18.44 -7.09
C ARG A 230 -22.89 -19.42 -8.25
N PRO A 231 -21.92 -20.35 -8.09
CA PRO A 231 -21.65 -21.37 -9.09
C PRO A 231 -22.92 -22.18 -9.38
N LYS A 232 -23.20 -22.44 -10.67
CA LYS A 232 -24.25 -23.38 -11.04
C LYS A 232 -23.91 -24.75 -10.45
N ALA A 233 -24.88 -25.41 -9.82
CA ALA A 233 -24.70 -26.76 -9.31
C ALA A 233 -24.25 -27.68 -10.46
N ARG A 234 -23.30 -28.59 -10.17
CA ARG A 234 -22.91 -29.63 -11.10
C ARG A 234 -24.16 -30.45 -11.46
N PRO A 235 -24.44 -30.74 -12.75
CA PRO A 235 -25.54 -31.61 -13.13
C PRO A 235 -25.43 -32.96 -12.40
N ALA A 236 -26.55 -33.54 -11.98
CA ALA A 236 -26.55 -34.89 -11.45
C ALA A 236 -26.02 -35.84 -12.53
N SER A 237 -25.08 -36.71 -12.17
CA SER A 237 -24.61 -37.76 -13.08
C SER A 237 -25.81 -38.62 -13.49
N PRO A 238 -25.91 -39.05 -14.76
CA PRO A 238 -26.89 -40.05 -15.14
C PRO A 238 -26.63 -41.33 -14.34
N ASN A 239 -27.69 -41.92 -13.79
CA ASN A 239 -27.63 -43.29 -13.29
C ASN A 239 -27.44 -44.19 -14.52
N TYR A 240 -26.26 -44.79 -14.65
CA TYR A 240 -26.00 -45.87 -15.61
C TYR A 240 -26.32 -47.21 -14.94
#